data_AF-A0A6P2MJ11-F1
#
_entry.id   AF-A0A6P2MJ11-F1
#
_cell.length_a   1.000
_cell.length_b   1.000
_cell.length_c   1.000
_cell.angle_alpha   90.00
_cell.angle_beta   90.00
_cell.angle_gamma   90.00
#
_symmetry.space_group_name_H-M   'P 1'
#
loop_
_entity.id
_entity.type
_entity.pdbx_description
1 polymer ?
#
loop_
_entity_poly.entity_id
_entity_poly.type
_entity_poly.pdbx_seq_one_letter_code
_entity_poly.pdbx_strand_id
1 'polypeptide(L)'
;MIEIEIDESRFDAAMARVRALMQDASPVTSLIAALMLDAVEENFAQQGRPKWLGLSPKTVKRRHEDAGTGKILQRSGRLASSITSAHDATSARVGTNVVYAAIHQFGGTIQRHPMSGYVRLRKGRDGMIMRQADHPHLAVFAKNSHKRVKVVKWTRTQGWTIKIPARPFFVLTEADNVSMETEVSAYLRRLFDE
;
A
#
# COMPACT_ATOMS: atom_id res chain seq x y z
N MET A 1 -17.93 -60.68 32.90
CA MET A 1 -16.80 -59.89 33.39
C MET A 1 -16.47 -58.90 32.29
N ILE A 2 -16.58 -57.60 32.55
CA ILE A 2 -16.25 -56.55 31.59
C ILE A 2 -14.96 -55.94 32.08
N GLU A 3 -13.91 -56.02 31.27
CA GLU A 3 -12.64 -55.35 31.49
C GLU A 3 -12.69 -54.03 30.73
N ILE A 4 -12.44 -52.92 31.43
CA ILE A 4 -12.41 -51.58 30.86
C ILE A 4 -10.97 -51.11 30.97
N GLU A 5 -10.32 -50.92 29.83
CA GLU A 5 -8.98 -50.36 29.72
C GLU A 5 -9.12 -48.87 29.35
N ILE A 6 -8.43 -48.00 30.10
CA ILE A 6 -8.43 -46.55 29.86
C ILE A 6 -7.14 -46.21 29.11
N ASP A 7 -7.27 -45.82 27.84
CA ASP A 7 -6.16 -45.32 27.03
C ASP A 7 -6.04 -43.80 27.18
N GLU A 8 -5.02 -43.35 27.90
CA GLU A 8 -4.73 -41.94 28.16
C GLU A 8 -3.79 -41.31 27.10
N SER A 9 -3.24 -42.09 26.17
CA SER A 9 -2.21 -41.63 25.22
C SER A 9 -2.67 -40.43 24.39
N ARG A 10 -3.93 -40.44 23.93
CA ARG A 10 -4.53 -39.33 23.18
C ARG A 10 -4.70 -38.07 24.03
N PHE A 11 -5.03 -38.24 25.32
CA PHE A 11 -5.19 -37.11 26.24
C PHE A 11 -3.84 -36.42 26.52
N ASP A 12 -2.80 -37.21 26.79
CA ASP A 12 -1.45 -36.69 27.03
C ASP A 12 -0.89 -35.95 25.81
N ALA A 13 -1.08 -36.52 24.60
CA ALA A 13 -0.68 -35.88 23.36
C ALA A 13 -1.39 -34.53 23.14
N ALA A 14 -2.71 -34.47 23.36
CA ALA A 14 -3.48 -33.24 23.25
C ALA A 14 -3.02 -32.19 24.27
N MET A 15 -2.81 -32.58 25.54
CA MET A 15 -2.34 -31.68 26.59
C MET A 15 -0.94 -31.12 26.31
N ALA A 16 -0.04 -31.94 25.74
CA ALA A 16 1.29 -31.49 25.32
C ALA A 16 1.19 -30.42 24.22
N ARG A 17 0.32 -30.60 23.23
CA ARG A 17 0.08 -29.60 22.17
C ARG A 17 -0.51 -28.30 22.71
N VAL A 18 -1.48 -28.38 23.62
CA VAL A 18 -2.05 -27.19 24.29
C VAL A 18 -0.98 -26.44 25.08
N ARG A 19 -0.16 -27.16 25.85
CA ARG A 19 0.95 -26.56 26.61
C ARG A 19 1.96 -25.86 25.69
N ALA A 20 2.31 -26.50 24.57
CA ALA A 20 3.20 -25.90 23.58
C ALA A 20 2.62 -24.59 23.03
N LEU A 21 1.33 -24.57 22.69
CA LEU A 21 0.66 -23.35 22.23
C LEU A 21 0.59 -22.25 23.30
N MET A 22 0.40 -22.62 24.57
CA MET A 22 0.44 -21.65 25.68
C MET A 22 1.83 -21.04 25.90
N GLN A 23 2.90 -21.78 25.56
CA GLN A 23 4.28 -21.29 25.62
C GLN A 23 4.62 -20.42 24.40
N ASP A 24 4.11 -20.80 23.23
CA ASP A 24 4.31 -20.06 21.99
C ASP A 24 3.05 -20.07 21.12
N ALA A 25 2.32 -18.95 21.14
CA ALA A 25 1.14 -18.79 20.29
C ALA A 25 1.48 -18.31 18.87
N SER A 26 2.78 -18.19 18.52
CA SER A 26 3.23 -17.78 17.19
C SER A 26 2.61 -18.59 16.05
N PRO A 27 2.34 -19.91 16.17
CA PRO A 27 1.62 -20.64 15.13
C PRO A 27 0.22 -20.08 14.82
N VAL A 28 -0.55 -19.70 15.84
CA VAL A 28 -1.89 -19.13 15.68
C VAL A 28 -1.81 -17.68 15.19
N THR A 29 -0.93 -16.87 15.77
CA THR A 29 -0.79 -15.47 15.34
C THR A 29 -0.21 -15.36 13.92
N SER A 30 0.64 -16.30 13.50
CA SER A 30 1.09 -16.42 12.11
C SER A 30 -0.07 -16.71 11.16
N LEU A 31 -0.96 -17.63 11.52
CA LEU A 31 -2.18 -17.90 10.75
C LEU A 31 -3.04 -16.64 10.61
N ILE A 32 -3.29 -15.93 11.73
CA ILE A 32 -4.04 -14.67 11.72
C ILE A 32 -3.35 -13.62 10.83
N ALA A 33 -2.03 -13.47 10.95
CA ALA A 33 -1.27 -12.49 10.17
C ALA A 33 -1.31 -12.77 8.66
N ALA A 34 -1.33 -14.05 8.25
CA ALA A 34 -1.50 -14.45 6.86
C ALA A 34 -2.92 -14.10 6.36
N LEU A 35 -3.96 -14.45 7.11
CA LEU A 35 -5.35 -14.13 6.74
C LEU A 35 -5.60 -12.62 6.65
N MET A 36 -5.00 -11.84 7.56
CA MET A 36 -5.05 -10.38 7.49
C MET A 36 -4.35 -9.84 6.24
N LEU A 37 -3.22 -10.43 5.83
CA LEU A 37 -2.51 -10.04 4.62
C LEU A 37 -3.36 -10.32 3.39
N ASP A 38 -3.95 -11.52 3.29
CA ASP A 38 -4.83 -11.93 2.20
C ASP A 38 -6.02 -10.97 2.07
N ALA A 39 -6.65 -10.59 3.18
CA ALA A 39 -7.74 -9.61 3.19
C ALA A 39 -7.30 -8.23 2.64
N VAL A 40 -6.08 -7.80 2.94
CA VAL A 40 -5.52 -6.55 2.40
C VAL A 40 -5.24 -6.69 0.90
N GLU A 41 -4.68 -7.81 0.45
CA GLU A 41 -4.46 -8.10 -0.96
C GLU A 41 -5.78 -8.09 -1.75
N GLU A 42 -6.84 -8.67 -1.17
CA GLU A 42 -8.17 -8.66 -1.76
C GLU A 42 -8.75 -7.23 -1.84
N ASN A 43 -8.51 -6.39 -0.82
CA ASN A 43 -8.88 -4.97 -0.89
C ASN A 43 -8.21 -4.27 -2.07
N PHE A 44 -6.94 -4.56 -2.35
CA PHE A 44 -6.28 -4.03 -3.54
C PHE A 44 -6.88 -4.62 -4.82
N ALA A 45 -7.06 -5.94 -4.90
CA ALA A 45 -7.61 -6.63 -6.06
C ALA A 45 -8.98 -6.08 -6.46
N GLN A 46 -9.85 -5.87 -5.47
CA GLN A 46 -11.18 -5.29 -5.64
C GLN A 46 -11.19 -3.76 -5.70
N GLN A 47 -10.07 -3.05 -5.51
CA GLN A 47 -10.04 -1.59 -5.44
C GLN A 47 -10.95 -1.02 -4.34
N GLY A 48 -10.93 -1.67 -3.18
CA GLY A 48 -11.64 -1.31 -1.96
C GLY A 48 -12.87 -2.18 -1.69
N ARG A 49 -13.07 -2.51 -0.41
CA ARG A 49 -14.27 -3.16 0.14
C ARG A 49 -14.77 -2.32 1.34
N PRO A 50 -15.63 -1.29 1.14
CA PRO A 50 -16.31 -0.92 -0.10
C PRO A 50 -15.41 -0.22 -1.14
N LYS A 51 -15.86 -0.19 -2.40
CA LYS A 51 -15.11 0.35 -3.55
C LYS A 51 -14.63 1.78 -3.28
N TRP A 52 -13.35 2.02 -3.56
CA TRP A 52 -12.76 3.35 -3.43
C TRP A 52 -13.29 4.33 -4.47
N LEU A 53 -13.15 5.62 -4.17
CA LEU A 53 -13.46 6.66 -5.13
C LEU A 53 -12.60 6.54 -6.39
N GLY A 54 -13.30 6.49 -7.52
CA GLY A 54 -12.73 6.36 -8.86
C GLY A 54 -11.71 7.45 -9.20
N LEU A 55 -10.90 7.17 -10.22
CA LEU A 55 -9.96 8.15 -10.78
C LEU A 55 -10.69 9.08 -11.75
N SER A 56 -10.17 10.30 -11.91
CA SER A 56 -10.73 11.22 -12.89
C SER A 56 -10.58 10.68 -14.32
N PRO A 57 -11.51 10.98 -15.25
CA PRO A 57 -11.47 10.47 -16.63
C PRO A 57 -10.14 10.75 -17.34
N LYS A 58 -9.57 11.95 -17.13
CA LYS A 58 -8.25 12.33 -17.67
C LYS A 58 -7.13 11.41 -17.16
N THR A 59 -7.19 11.02 -15.88
CA THR A 59 -6.19 10.12 -15.28
C THR A 59 -6.35 8.70 -15.81
N VAL A 60 -7.58 8.23 -15.96
CA VAL A 60 -7.89 6.92 -16.55
C VAL A 60 -7.36 6.86 -17.99
N LYS A 61 -7.70 7.83 -18.84
CA LYS A 61 -7.22 7.91 -20.22
C LYS A 61 -5.70 7.83 -20.32
N ARG A 62 -4.98 8.68 -19.56
CA ARG A 62 -3.52 8.67 -19.52
C ARG A 62 -2.95 7.32 -19.06
N ARG A 63 -3.62 6.63 -18.14
CA ARG A 63 -3.19 5.33 -17.64
C ARG A 63 -3.48 4.18 -18.61
N HIS A 64 -4.40 4.33 -19.56
CA HIS A 64 -4.57 3.36 -20.64
C HIS A 64 -3.49 3.51 -21.71
N GLU A 65 -2.97 4.73 -21.90
CA GLU A 65 -1.85 5.01 -22.80
C GLU A 65 -0.51 4.48 -22.22
N ASP A 66 -0.36 4.49 -20.89
CA ASP A 66 0.74 3.84 -20.18
C ASP A 66 0.44 2.34 -19.97
N ALA A 67 1.40 1.43 -20.13
CA ALA A 67 1.22 -0.04 -19.98
C ALA A 67 0.91 -0.54 -18.53
N GLY A 68 0.24 0.25 -17.69
CA GLY A 68 -0.09 -0.10 -16.31
C GLY A 68 -1.40 -0.87 -16.15
N THR A 69 -1.58 -1.51 -15.00
CA THR A 69 -2.72 -2.38 -14.65
C THR A 69 -4.09 -1.69 -14.58
N GLY A 70 -4.17 -0.37 -14.82
CA GLY A 70 -5.40 0.45 -14.68
C GLY A 70 -5.91 0.61 -13.24
N LYS A 71 -5.61 -0.34 -12.34
CA LYS A 71 -6.10 -0.41 -10.96
C LYS A 71 -5.64 0.74 -10.08
N ILE A 72 -6.53 1.20 -9.21
CA ILE A 72 -6.25 2.23 -8.21
C ILE A 72 -5.19 1.73 -7.23
N LEU A 73 -4.26 2.63 -6.86
CA LEU A 73 -3.09 2.34 -6.01
C LEU A 73 -2.11 1.26 -6.52
N GLN A 74 -2.28 0.75 -7.75
CA GLN A 74 -1.46 -0.34 -8.29
C GLN A 74 -0.78 -0.01 -9.63
N ARG A 75 -0.68 1.27 -10.01
CA ARG A 75 -0.07 1.67 -11.31
C ARG A 75 1.31 1.04 -11.54
N SER A 76 2.18 1.06 -10.52
CA SER A 76 3.49 0.40 -10.55
C SER A 76 3.58 -0.81 -9.62
N GLY A 77 2.48 -1.22 -9.00
CA GLY A 77 2.46 -2.27 -7.97
C GLY A 77 3.11 -1.93 -6.62
N ARG A 78 4.02 -0.93 -6.54
CA ARG A 78 4.87 -0.66 -5.36
C ARG A 78 4.15 -0.63 -4.01
N LEU A 79 2.96 -0.04 -3.92
CA LEU A 79 2.24 0.02 -2.64
C LEU A 79 1.75 -1.37 -2.23
N ALA A 80 1.05 -2.06 -3.12
CA ALA A 80 0.54 -3.40 -2.86
C ALA A 80 1.69 -4.37 -2.55
N SER A 81 2.79 -4.31 -3.30
CA SER A 81 3.97 -5.17 -3.06
C SER A 81 4.78 -4.81 -1.80
N SER A 82 4.46 -3.69 -1.14
CA SER A 82 5.15 -3.26 0.09
C SER A 82 4.41 -3.66 1.35
N ILE A 83 3.23 -4.27 1.22
CA ILE A 83 2.46 -4.76 2.35
C ILE A 83 3.17 -6.02 2.86
N THR A 84 3.46 -6.04 4.15
CA THR A 84 4.11 -7.16 4.82
C THR A 84 3.36 -7.48 6.11
N SER A 85 3.28 -8.76 6.44
CA SER A 85 2.81 -9.22 7.73
C SER A 85 3.96 -9.52 8.68
N ALA A 86 3.71 -9.42 9.98
CA ALA A 86 4.61 -9.80 11.04
C ALA A 86 3.79 -10.38 12.20
N HIS A 87 4.36 -11.32 12.94
CA HIS A 87 3.70 -11.94 14.08
C HIS A 87 4.72 -12.24 15.18
N ASP A 88 4.22 -12.36 16.41
CA ASP A 88 4.91 -12.88 17.58
C ASP A 88 3.91 -13.68 18.43
N ALA A 89 4.33 -14.24 19.56
CA ALA A 89 3.48 -15.07 20.41
C ALA A 89 2.23 -14.36 20.96
N THR A 90 2.09 -13.04 20.79
CA THR A 90 0.97 -12.26 21.33
C THR A 90 0.30 -11.34 20.32
N SER A 91 0.92 -11.11 19.16
CA SER A 91 0.43 -10.13 18.19
C SER A 91 0.56 -10.63 16.75
N ALA A 92 -0.42 -10.26 15.94
CA ALA A 92 -0.41 -10.37 14.49
C ALA A 92 -0.57 -8.97 13.90
N ARG A 93 0.27 -8.62 12.93
CA ARG A 93 0.36 -7.26 12.36
C ARG A 93 0.50 -7.31 10.86
N VAL A 94 -0.13 -6.37 10.18
CA VAL A 94 0.04 -6.13 8.73
C VAL A 94 0.27 -4.64 8.51
N GLY A 95 1.26 -4.29 7.70
CA GLY A 95 1.67 -2.90 7.52
C GLY A 95 2.48 -2.66 6.25
N THR A 96 2.86 -1.40 6.04
CA THR A 96 3.81 -0.98 4.99
C THR A 96 4.69 0.15 5.51
N ASN A 97 5.93 0.21 5.03
CA ASN A 97 6.87 1.30 5.28
C ASN A 97 6.80 2.43 4.23
N VAL A 98 5.86 2.36 3.28
CA VAL A 98 5.73 3.36 2.23
C VAL A 98 5.11 4.65 2.77
N VAL A 99 5.86 5.75 2.77
CA VAL A 99 5.46 7.04 3.35
C VAL A 99 4.12 7.56 2.82
N TYR A 100 3.84 7.40 1.52
CA TYR A 100 2.58 7.90 0.94
C TYR A 100 1.37 6.99 1.25
N ALA A 101 1.57 5.83 1.88
CA ALA A 101 0.50 4.91 2.24
C ALA A 101 -0.49 5.57 3.21
N ALA A 102 0.00 6.30 4.21
CA ALA A 102 -0.83 6.93 5.24
C ALA A 102 -1.88 7.90 4.65
N ILE A 103 -1.45 8.80 3.76
CA ILE A 103 -2.39 9.75 3.13
C ILE A 103 -3.37 9.07 2.17
N HIS A 104 -3.05 7.87 1.68
CA HIS A 104 -4.00 7.07 0.91
C HIS A 104 -4.96 6.30 1.82
N GLN A 105 -4.49 5.73 2.94
CA GLN A 105 -5.33 5.05 3.92
C GLN A 105 -6.36 6.00 4.53
N PHE A 106 -5.90 7.13 5.07
CA PHE A 106 -6.74 8.06 5.82
C PHE A 106 -7.35 9.18 4.97
N GLY A 107 -6.83 9.39 3.76
CA GLY A 107 -7.11 10.60 3.00
C GLY A 107 -6.40 11.81 3.62
N GLY A 108 -6.55 12.97 2.99
CA GLY A 108 -6.00 14.20 3.54
C GLY A 108 -5.89 15.32 2.54
N THR A 109 -5.36 16.44 3.02
CA THR A 109 -5.23 17.67 2.25
C THR A 109 -3.78 18.12 2.28
N ILE A 110 -3.18 18.31 1.11
CA ILE A 110 -1.83 18.86 0.98
C ILE A 110 -1.96 20.31 0.52
N GLN A 111 -1.53 21.24 1.36
CA GLN A 111 -1.47 22.65 1.01
C GLN A 111 -0.12 22.97 0.35
N ARG A 112 -0.16 23.67 -0.78
CA ARG A 112 1.01 24.20 -1.47
C ARG A 112 0.98 25.71 -1.40
N HIS A 113 1.95 26.30 -0.73
CA HIS A 113 2.08 27.75 -0.66
C HIS A 113 2.45 28.34 -2.04
N PRO A 114 2.15 29.64 -2.27
CA PRO A 114 2.73 30.38 -3.39
C PRO A 114 4.25 30.19 -3.44
N MET A 115 4.82 30.07 -4.64
CA MET A 115 6.26 29.89 -4.81
C MET A 115 6.75 30.71 -5.99
N SER A 116 7.95 31.26 -5.86
CA SER A 116 8.68 31.87 -6.97
C SER A 116 10.08 31.28 -7.04
N GLY A 117 10.67 31.31 -8.22
CA GLY A 117 12.01 30.81 -8.44
C GLY A 117 12.61 31.42 -9.68
N TYR A 118 13.85 31.04 -9.96
CA TYR A 118 14.57 31.46 -11.16
C TYR A 118 14.86 30.25 -12.03
N VAL A 119 14.69 30.41 -13.32
CA VAL A 119 14.98 29.40 -14.34
C VAL A 119 16.06 29.94 -15.26
N ARG A 120 17.04 29.09 -15.56
CA ARG A 120 18.09 29.39 -16.55
C ARG A 120 17.66 28.82 -17.89
N LEU A 121 17.43 29.69 -18.87
CA LEU A 121 17.08 29.32 -20.24
C LEU A 121 18.30 29.47 -21.14
N ARG A 122 18.53 28.49 -22.02
CA ARG A 122 19.67 28.49 -22.94
C ARG A 122 19.47 29.54 -24.02
N LYS A 123 20.54 30.27 -24.34
CA LYS A 123 20.58 31.16 -25.50
C LYS A 123 21.37 30.53 -26.64
N GLY A 124 20.92 30.77 -27.86
CA GLY A 124 21.65 30.45 -29.08
C GLY A 124 22.85 31.38 -29.28
N ARG A 125 23.58 31.19 -30.39
CA ARG A 125 24.67 32.11 -30.78
C ARG A 125 24.12 33.45 -31.28
N ASP A 126 22.91 33.43 -31.82
CA ASP A 126 22.05 34.57 -32.20
C ASP A 126 21.55 35.40 -31.00
N GLY A 127 21.78 34.97 -29.77
CA GLY A 127 21.32 35.65 -28.56
C GLY A 127 19.85 35.40 -28.19
N MET A 128 19.10 34.70 -29.05
CA MET A 128 17.70 34.34 -28.79
C MET A 128 17.59 33.14 -27.85
N ILE A 129 16.44 32.99 -27.20
CA ILE A 129 16.16 31.83 -26.34
C ILE A 129 15.96 30.61 -27.23
N MET A 130 16.75 29.57 -26.99
CA MET A 130 16.66 28.33 -27.73
C MET A 130 15.34 27.62 -27.39
N ARG A 131 14.64 27.13 -28.42
CA ARG A 131 13.40 26.37 -28.30
C ARG A 131 13.64 24.87 -28.51
N GLN A 132 12.77 24.05 -27.95
CA GLN A 132 12.82 22.61 -28.20
C GLN A 132 12.40 22.32 -29.64
N ALA A 133 13.03 21.33 -30.28
CA ALA A 133 12.77 20.99 -31.68
C ALA A 133 11.31 20.58 -31.91
N ASP A 134 10.80 19.66 -31.08
CA ASP A 134 9.45 19.11 -31.23
C ASP A 134 8.37 20.04 -30.64
N HIS A 135 8.78 20.98 -29.79
CA HIS A 135 7.86 21.86 -29.06
C HIS A 135 8.38 23.31 -29.10
N PRO A 136 8.18 24.04 -30.22
CA PRO A 136 8.79 25.36 -30.44
C PRO A 136 8.31 26.43 -29.45
N HIS A 137 7.17 26.22 -28.79
CA HIS A 137 6.68 27.11 -27.73
C HIS A 137 7.45 26.94 -26.39
N LEU A 138 8.18 25.83 -26.21
CA LEU A 138 8.93 25.53 -24.99
C LEU A 138 10.41 25.92 -25.15
N ALA A 139 10.95 26.59 -24.13
CA ALA A 139 12.37 26.93 -24.08
C ALA A 139 13.23 25.75 -23.60
N VAL A 140 14.50 25.74 -23.99
CA VAL A 140 15.50 24.76 -23.53
C VAL A 140 16.12 25.24 -22.22
N PHE A 141 16.08 24.41 -21.18
CA PHE A 141 16.74 24.71 -19.90
C PHE A 141 18.27 24.62 -20.03
N ALA A 142 18.97 25.51 -19.35
CA ALA A 142 20.42 25.55 -19.33
C ALA A 142 20.97 24.86 -18.08
N LYS A 143 21.94 23.95 -18.27
CA LYS A 143 22.76 23.40 -17.17
C LYS A 143 23.48 24.52 -16.42
N ASN A 144 23.88 24.27 -15.18
CA ASN A 144 24.56 25.27 -14.35
C ASN A 144 25.86 25.78 -15.00
N SER A 145 26.64 24.89 -15.61
CA SER A 145 27.90 25.22 -16.30
C SER A 145 27.73 26.03 -17.59
N HIS A 146 26.53 26.03 -18.19
CA HIS A 146 26.30 26.71 -19.46
C HIS A 146 26.33 28.23 -19.26
N LYS A 147 27.14 28.92 -20.06
CA LYS A 147 27.41 30.36 -19.90
C LYS A 147 26.42 31.25 -20.67
N ARG A 148 25.99 30.82 -21.86
CA ARG A 148 25.02 31.56 -22.68
C ARG A 148 23.60 31.29 -22.18
N VAL A 149 23.15 32.08 -21.21
CA VAL A 149 21.84 31.89 -20.56
C VAL A 149 21.07 33.20 -20.39
N LYS A 150 19.75 33.08 -20.27
CA LYS A 150 18.86 34.11 -19.73
C LYS A 150 18.25 33.57 -18.45
N VAL A 151 18.41 34.29 -17.35
CA VAL A 151 17.75 33.94 -16.08
C VAL A 151 16.40 34.63 -16.05
N VAL A 152 15.33 33.85 -15.87
CA VAL A 152 13.96 34.34 -15.85
C VAL A 152 13.34 33.98 -14.50
N LYS A 153 12.79 34.98 -13.80
CA LYS A 153 11.99 34.73 -12.60
C LYS A 153 10.63 34.19 -13.03
N TRP A 154 10.19 33.10 -12.43
CA TRP A 154 8.81 32.66 -12.50
C TRP A 154 8.17 32.80 -11.13
N THR A 155 6.91 33.18 -11.11
CA THR A 155 6.16 33.36 -9.88
C THR A 155 4.81 32.68 -10.04
N ARG A 156 4.46 31.85 -9.07
CA ARG A 156 3.11 31.33 -8.93
C ARG A 156 2.47 32.02 -7.73
N THR A 157 1.67 33.03 -8.04
CA THR A 157 1.13 33.98 -7.06
C THR A 157 0.15 33.34 -6.09
N GLN A 158 -0.58 32.31 -6.53
CA GLN A 158 -1.54 31.61 -5.69
C GLN A 158 -1.05 30.20 -5.33
N GLY A 159 -1.16 29.89 -4.04
CA GLY A 159 -1.06 28.53 -3.53
C GLY A 159 -2.25 27.70 -4.00
N TRP A 160 -2.16 26.39 -3.82
CA TRP A 160 -3.28 25.50 -4.15
C TRP A 160 -3.34 24.33 -3.20
N THR A 161 -4.53 23.77 -3.10
CA THR A 161 -4.84 22.68 -2.18
C THR A 161 -5.10 21.41 -2.97
N ILE A 162 -4.43 20.33 -2.60
CA ILE A 162 -4.62 19.01 -3.19
C ILE A 162 -5.42 18.19 -2.19
N LYS A 163 -6.66 17.86 -2.53
CA LYS A 163 -7.50 16.95 -1.74
C LYS A 163 -7.32 15.52 -2.22
N ILE A 164 -6.89 14.64 -1.32
CA ILE A 164 -6.72 13.21 -1.58
C ILE A 164 -7.83 12.46 -0.83
N PRO A 165 -8.72 11.74 -1.52
CA PRO A 165 -9.75 10.95 -0.86
C PRO A 165 -9.11 9.74 -0.16
N ALA A 166 -9.71 9.34 0.96
CA ALA A 166 -9.37 8.11 1.66
C ALA A 166 -9.66 6.90 0.77
N ARG A 167 -8.74 5.93 0.81
CA ARG A 167 -8.79 4.64 0.12
C ARG A 167 -8.29 3.60 1.12
N PRO A 168 -9.11 3.27 2.12
CA PRO A 168 -8.65 2.41 3.20
C PRO A 168 -8.45 0.99 2.64
N PHE A 169 -7.22 0.49 2.75
CA PHE A 169 -6.81 -0.85 2.31
C PHE A 169 -6.47 -1.77 3.49
N PHE A 170 -6.19 -1.22 4.67
CA PHE A 170 -6.17 -1.98 5.94
C PHE A 170 -7.56 -2.06 6.56
N VAL A 171 -8.48 -2.72 5.86
CA VAL A 171 -9.86 -2.94 6.34
C VAL A 171 -10.13 -4.44 6.32
N LEU A 172 -10.60 -4.96 7.44
CA LEU A 172 -11.17 -6.30 7.51
C LEU A 172 -12.69 -6.16 7.38
N THR A 173 -13.25 -6.88 6.43
CA THR A 173 -14.71 -6.99 6.29
C THR A 173 -15.26 -8.01 7.27
N GLU A 174 -16.56 -8.00 7.49
CA GLU A 174 -17.21 -8.98 8.36
C GLU A 174 -16.98 -10.43 7.89
N ALA A 175 -16.98 -10.65 6.57
CA ALA A 175 -16.68 -11.96 6.00
C ALA A 175 -15.22 -12.40 6.27
N ASP A 176 -14.27 -11.45 6.26
CA ASP A 176 -12.87 -11.75 6.60
C ASP A 176 -12.76 -12.13 8.08
N ASN A 177 -13.45 -11.41 8.99
CA ASN A 177 -13.47 -11.72 10.41
C ASN A 177 -14.03 -13.13 10.69
N VAL A 178 -15.18 -13.47 10.10
CA VAL A 178 -15.79 -14.80 10.24
C VAL A 178 -14.87 -15.90 9.70
N SER A 179 -14.18 -15.64 8.58
CA SER A 179 -13.22 -16.59 8.03
C SER A 179 -12.03 -16.78 8.98
N MET A 180 -11.51 -15.69 9.57
CA MET A 180 -10.44 -15.77 10.57
C MET A 180 -10.86 -16.55 11.81
N GLU A 181 -12.05 -16.27 12.35
CA GLU A 181 -12.57 -17.01 13.50
C GLU A 181 -12.75 -18.50 13.18
N THR A 182 -13.21 -18.82 11.98
CA THR A 182 -13.39 -20.21 11.52
C THR A 182 -12.05 -20.94 11.41
N GLU A 183 -11.05 -20.33 10.78
CA GLU A 183 -9.72 -20.92 10.61
C GLU A 183 -8.98 -21.08 11.95
N VAL A 184 -9.06 -20.08 12.84
CA VAL A 184 -8.50 -20.18 14.19
C VAL A 184 -9.21 -21.26 15.00
N SER A 185 -10.54 -21.34 14.94
CA SER A 185 -11.31 -22.39 15.61
C SER A 185 -10.96 -23.78 15.08
N ALA A 186 -10.79 -23.92 13.77
CA ALA A 186 -10.38 -25.16 13.12
C ALA A 186 -8.97 -25.57 13.57
N TYR A 187 -8.03 -24.62 13.63
CA TYR A 187 -6.69 -24.86 14.15
C TYR A 187 -6.73 -25.37 15.60
N LEU A 188 -7.48 -24.71 16.48
CA LEU A 188 -7.57 -25.09 17.89
C LEU A 188 -8.23 -26.47 18.08
N ARG A 189 -9.22 -26.83 17.26
CA ARG A 189 -9.85 -28.17 17.30
C ARG A 189 -8.87 -29.29 16.95
N ARG A 190 -7.99 -29.08 15.96
CA ARG A 190 -6.97 -30.08 15.56
C ARG A 190 -6.03 -30.46 16.69
N LEU A 191 -5.85 -29.60 17.70
CA LEU A 191 -5.05 -29.93 18.89
C LEU A 191 -5.61 -31.12 19.69
N PHE A 192 -6.90 -31.42 19.56
CA PHE A 192 -7.60 -32.51 20.26
C PHE A 192 -7.96 -33.69 19.35
N ASP A 193 -8.02 -33.46 18.03
CA ASP A 193 -8.48 -34.44 17.05
C ASP A 193 -7.34 -35.27 16.43
N GLU A 194 -6.09 -34.78 16.47
CA GLU A 194 -4.88 -35.53 16.08
C GLU A 194 -4.42 -36.52 17.15
#